data_AF-A0A7X9AL25-F1
#
_entry.id   AF-A0A7X9AL25-F1
#
_cell.length_a   1.000
_cell.length_b   1.000
_cell.length_c   1.000
_cell.angle_alpha   90.00
_cell.angle_beta   90.00
_cell.angle_gamma   90.00
#
_symmetry.space_group_name_H-M   'P 1'
#
loop_
_entity.id
_entity.type
_entity.pdbx_description
1 polymer ?
#
loop_
_entity_poly.entity_id
_entity_poly.type
_entity_poly.pdbx_seq_one_letter_code
_entity_poly.pdbx_strand_id
1 'polypeptide(L)'
;MKSGDFYREFEISFASWAEAIDDIRAAFIVGSRARVDHPADEWADLDIILYAKNSDFYLHNIDWLKNLGNIWVTFAYQTSGGEPERLTLFEGGFQVDIVFLPSDCLYQLVKERSTPYNFRRGVRVLVDKDNVSGYIIPSDFKPAASPAIDERSFVQVVNMFFFGALYTAKQILRNELWAAKSRENDLRILMLQMIEWHAKALHGDDYDVWHGGRFLH
;
A
#
# COMPACT_ATOMS: atom_id res chain seq x y z
N MET A 1 -6.44 -20.20 -14.50
CA MET A 1 -6.87 -20.06 -13.08
C MET A 1 -7.58 -18.72 -12.94
N LYS A 2 -8.71 -18.64 -12.21
CA LYS A 2 -9.36 -17.35 -11.94
C LYS A 2 -8.64 -16.63 -10.80
N SER A 3 -8.69 -15.29 -10.79
CA SER A 3 -8.05 -14.45 -9.76
C SER A 3 -8.39 -14.88 -8.33
N GLY A 4 -9.68 -15.03 -8.01
CA GLY A 4 -10.12 -15.45 -6.68
C GLY A 4 -9.61 -16.83 -6.26
N ASP A 5 -9.45 -17.76 -7.20
CA ASP A 5 -8.94 -19.11 -6.91
C ASP A 5 -7.44 -19.05 -6.60
N PHE A 6 -6.66 -18.31 -7.40
CA PHE A 6 -5.22 -18.12 -7.17
C PHE A 6 -4.94 -17.57 -5.77
N TYR A 7 -5.55 -16.45 -5.41
CA TYR A 7 -5.24 -15.79 -4.14
C TYR A 7 -5.66 -16.65 -2.94
N ARG A 8 -6.77 -17.37 -3.04
CA ARG A 8 -7.19 -18.31 -2.00
C ARG A 8 -6.18 -19.46 -1.83
N GLU A 9 -5.74 -20.07 -2.92
CA GLU A 9 -4.75 -21.15 -2.88
C GLU A 9 -3.39 -20.66 -2.38
N PHE A 10 -2.99 -19.45 -2.81
CA PHE A 10 -1.76 -18.80 -2.36
C PHE A 10 -1.80 -18.56 -0.85
N GLU A 11 -2.88 -17.98 -0.31
CA GLU A 11 -3.01 -17.72 1.13
C GLU A 11 -2.93 -19.01 1.97
N ILE A 12 -3.59 -20.08 1.53
CA ILE A 12 -3.54 -21.38 2.22
C ILE A 12 -2.12 -21.95 2.22
N SER A 13 -1.46 -21.91 1.06
CA SER A 13 -0.10 -22.44 0.89
C SER A 13 0.92 -21.62 1.66
N PHE A 14 0.79 -20.29 1.60
CA PHE A 14 1.61 -19.35 2.35
C PHE A 14 1.44 -19.54 3.85
N ALA A 15 0.21 -19.61 4.35
CA ALA A 15 -0.06 -19.82 5.77
C ALA A 15 0.53 -21.15 6.24
N SER A 16 0.32 -22.23 5.48
CA SER A 16 0.88 -23.55 5.81
C SER A 16 2.41 -23.54 5.86
N TRP A 17 3.06 -22.88 4.89
CA TRP A 17 4.51 -22.70 4.90
C TRP A 17 4.96 -21.86 6.10
N ALA A 18 4.36 -20.69 6.31
CA ALA A 18 4.71 -19.80 7.39
C ALA A 18 4.54 -20.45 8.76
N GLU A 19 3.48 -21.25 8.96
CA GLU A 19 3.25 -22.02 10.19
C GLU A 19 4.34 -23.06 10.47
N ALA A 20 4.86 -23.72 9.44
CA ALA A 20 5.91 -24.74 9.59
C ALA A 20 7.29 -24.18 9.96
N ILE A 21 7.52 -22.87 9.81
CA ILE A 21 8.83 -22.23 9.99
C ILE A 21 8.88 -21.46 11.31
N ASP A 22 9.65 -21.93 12.30
CA ASP A 22 9.70 -21.31 13.66
C ASP A 22 10.16 -19.83 13.65
N ASP A 23 11.01 -19.48 12.70
CA ASP A 23 11.55 -18.12 12.54
C ASP A 23 10.45 -17.08 12.28
N ILE A 24 9.39 -17.48 11.56
CA ILE A 24 8.24 -16.64 11.25
C ILE A 24 7.30 -16.60 12.46
N ARG A 25 6.96 -15.39 12.91
CA ARG A 25 6.11 -15.15 14.09
C ARG A 25 4.69 -14.77 13.73
N ALA A 26 4.51 -13.89 12.74
CA ALA A 26 3.19 -13.45 12.31
C ALA A 26 3.18 -13.03 10.85
N ALA A 27 2.02 -13.10 10.21
CA ALA A 27 1.77 -12.56 8.90
C ALA A 27 0.37 -11.96 8.83
N PHE A 28 0.26 -10.81 8.16
CA PHE A 28 -0.99 -10.05 8.04
C PHE A 28 -1.25 -9.70 6.59
N ILE A 29 -2.49 -9.85 6.14
CA ILE A 29 -2.93 -9.33 4.86
C ILE A 29 -3.45 -7.91 5.08
N VAL A 30 -3.01 -6.98 4.25
CA VAL A 30 -3.45 -5.57 4.26
C VAL A 30 -4.00 -5.18 2.88
N GLY A 31 -4.36 -3.92 2.70
CA GLY A 31 -4.79 -3.43 1.39
C GLY A 31 -6.21 -3.85 1.02
N SER A 32 -6.49 -3.90 -0.28
CA SER A 32 -7.85 -4.12 -0.81
C SER A 32 -8.45 -5.48 -0.45
N ARG A 33 -7.60 -6.51 -0.28
CA ARG A 33 -8.02 -7.87 0.08
C ARG A 33 -8.33 -8.07 1.56
N ALA A 34 -8.00 -7.09 2.41
CA ALA A 34 -8.37 -7.06 3.82
C ALA A 34 -9.52 -6.09 4.12
N ARG A 35 -9.95 -5.31 3.14
CA ARG A 35 -10.95 -4.25 3.29
C ARG A 35 -12.37 -4.76 3.17
N VAL A 36 -13.25 -4.20 4.00
CA VAL A 36 -14.72 -4.31 3.82
C VAL A 36 -15.22 -3.18 2.93
N ASP A 37 -14.71 -1.96 3.14
CA ASP A 37 -15.03 -0.81 2.33
C ASP A 37 -14.12 -0.74 1.09
N HIS A 38 -14.74 -0.70 -0.10
CA HIS A 38 -14.08 -0.87 -1.40
C HIS A 38 -13.15 -2.11 -1.45
N PRO A 39 -13.71 -3.33 -1.39
CA PRO A 39 -12.94 -4.57 -1.39
C PRO A 39 -12.24 -4.80 -2.73
N ALA A 40 -11.27 -5.72 -2.72
CA ALA A 40 -10.55 -6.15 -3.90
C ALA A 40 -11.47 -6.60 -5.06
N ASP A 41 -11.12 -6.17 -6.27
CA ASP A 41 -11.66 -6.69 -7.52
C ASP A 41 -10.73 -7.78 -8.11
N GLU A 42 -11.04 -8.26 -9.31
CA GLU A 42 -10.25 -9.32 -9.97
C GLU A 42 -8.84 -8.89 -10.38
N TRP A 43 -8.58 -7.57 -10.44
CA TRP A 43 -7.31 -6.95 -10.85
C TRP A 43 -6.44 -6.52 -9.66
N ALA A 44 -6.94 -6.64 -8.45
CA ALA A 44 -6.22 -6.30 -7.24
C ALA A 44 -5.08 -7.29 -6.95
N ASP A 45 -3.96 -6.76 -6.47
CA ASP A 45 -2.83 -7.46 -5.87
C ASP A 45 -3.17 -8.04 -4.48
N LEU A 46 -2.21 -8.76 -3.89
CA LEU A 46 -2.25 -9.22 -2.51
C LEU A 46 -1.06 -8.66 -1.73
N ASP A 47 -1.34 -7.83 -0.74
CA ASP A 47 -0.34 -7.25 0.17
C ASP A 47 -0.22 -8.07 1.46
N ILE A 48 0.99 -8.52 1.79
CA ILE A 48 1.29 -9.23 3.04
C ILE A 48 2.38 -8.49 3.83
N ILE A 49 2.25 -8.41 5.14
CA ILE A 49 3.34 -8.05 6.05
C ILE A 49 3.76 -9.31 6.80
N LEU A 50 5.01 -9.71 6.67
CA LEU A 50 5.62 -10.85 7.33
C LEU A 50 6.56 -10.38 8.45
N TYR A 51 6.36 -10.91 9.66
CA TYR A 51 7.24 -10.71 10.80
C TYR A 51 8.03 -11.97 11.10
N ALA A 52 9.35 -11.88 11.02
CA ALA A 52 10.26 -13.02 11.23
C ALA A 52 11.50 -12.60 12.03
N LYS A 53 12.15 -13.54 12.72
CA LYS A 53 13.39 -13.26 13.46
C LYS A 53 14.51 -12.89 12.49
N ASN A 54 14.57 -13.54 11.33
CA ASN A 54 15.50 -13.25 10.24
C ASN A 54 14.74 -12.83 8.97
N SER A 55 14.06 -11.69 9.02
CA SER A 55 13.26 -11.19 7.90
C SER A 55 14.07 -10.97 6.61
N ASP A 56 15.33 -10.54 6.74
CA ASP A 56 16.22 -10.30 5.60
C ASP A 56 16.51 -11.57 4.79
N PHE A 57 16.59 -12.73 5.46
CA PHE A 57 16.75 -14.01 4.77
C PHE A 57 15.57 -14.29 3.82
N TYR A 58 14.34 -14.08 4.25
CA TYR A 58 13.15 -14.30 3.39
C TYR A 58 12.98 -13.23 2.32
N LEU A 59 13.49 -12.03 2.58
CA LEU A 59 13.62 -10.99 1.56
C LEU A 59 14.68 -11.34 0.52
N HIS A 60 15.74 -12.09 0.79
CA HIS A 60 16.79 -12.33 -0.24
C HIS A 60 16.77 -13.75 -0.82
N ASN A 61 16.36 -14.74 -0.05
CA ASN A 61 16.13 -16.10 -0.51
C ASN A 61 14.70 -16.26 -1.02
N ILE A 62 14.55 -16.62 -2.30
CA ILE A 62 13.23 -16.79 -2.96
C ILE A 62 12.85 -18.26 -3.13
N ASP A 63 13.59 -19.22 -2.58
CA ASP A 63 13.33 -20.64 -2.84
C ASP A 63 12.02 -21.10 -2.19
N TRP A 64 11.69 -20.55 -1.02
CA TRP A 64 10.38 -20.75 -0.41
C TRP A 64 9.25 -20.20 -1.28
N LEU A 65 9.46 -19.05 -1.92
CA LEU A 65 8.46 -18.38 -2.75
C LEU A 65 8.20 -19.14 -4.05
N LYS A 66 9.25 -19.76 -4.64
CA LYS A 66 9.12 -20.65 -5.81
C LYS A 66 8.25 -21.87 -5.53
N ASN A 67 8.15 -22.30 -4.27
CA ASN A 67 7.29 -23.41 -3.88
C ASN A 67 5.80 -23.01 -3.77
N LEU A 68 5.51 -21.70 -3.74
CA LEU A 68 4.13 -21.18 -3.68
C LEU A 68 3.52 -20.95 -5.06
N GLY A 69 4.32 -20.99 -6.12
CA GLY A 69 3.84 -20.85 -7.50
C GLY A 69 4.96 -20.55 -8.49
N ASN A 70 4.63 -20.63 -9.78
CA ASN A 70 5.56 -20.29 -10.85
C ASN A 70 5.74 -18.76 -10.92
N ILE A 71 6.96 -18.28 -10.69
CA ILE A 71 7.29 -16.85 -10.67
C ILE A 71 7.67 -16.39 -12.09
N TRP A 72 7.01 -15.37 -12.60
CA TRP A 72 7.42 -14.70 -13.84
C TRP A 72 8.45 -13.60 -13.57
N VAL A 73 8.22 -12.77 -12.56
CA VAL A 73 9.11 -11.65 -12.20
C VAL A 73 9.11 -11.46 -10.68
N THR A 74 10.28 -11.22 -10.08
CA THR A 74 10.38 -10.85 -8.67
C THR A 74 11.61 -10.00 -8.41
N PHE A 75 11.51 -9.01 -7.52
CA PHE A 75 12.64 -8.18 -7.11
C PHE A 75 12.41 -7.58 -5.72
N ALA A 76 13.51 -7.26 -5.02
CA ALA A 76 13.48 -6.53 -3.77
C ALA A 76 13.36 -5.03 -4.02
N TYR A 77 12.58 -4.34 -3.21
CA TYR A 77 12.38 -2.90 -3.26
C TYR A 77 12.09 -2.35 -1.86
N GLN A 78 11.66 -1.09 -1.79
CA GLN A 78 11.19 -0.47 -0.57
C GLN A 78 9.86 0.22 -0.84
N THR A 79 8.93 0.09 0.12
CA THR A 79 7.69 0.85 0.12
C THR A 79 7.98 2.35 0.11
N SER A 80 6.95 3.18 -0.11
CA SER A 80 7.05 4.63 0.12
C SER A 80 7.44 5.02 1.56
N GLY A 81 7.20 4.14 2.55
CA GLY A 81 7.62 4.31 3.94
C GLY A 81 9.05 3.85 4.22
N GLY A 82 9.72 3.24 3.23
CA GLY A 82 11.07 2.71 3.34
C GLY A 82 11.15 1.28 3.89
N GLU A 83 10.01 0.63 4.16
CA GLU A 83 9.99 -0.76 4.58
C GLU A 83 10.44 -1.68 3.43
N PRO A 84 11.29 -2.68 3.70
CA PRO A 84 11.78 -3.56 2.67
C PRO A 84 10.68 -4.52 2.21
N GLU A 85 10.50 -4.62 0.89
CA GLU A 85 9.46 -5.44 0.28
C GLU A 85 9.99 -6.27 -0.88
N ARG A 86 9.26 -7.34 -1.20
CA ARG A 86 9.42 -8.10 -2.43
C ARG A 86 8.14 -8.00 -3.26
N LEU A 87 8.29 -7.46 -4.46
CA LEU A 87 7.22 -7.40 -5.45
C LEU A 87 7.32 -8.64 -6.33
N THR A 88 6.24 -9.42 -6.45
CA THR A 88 6.26 -10.70 -7.18
C THR A 88 5.07 -10.85 -8.10
N LEU A 89 5.33 -11.13 -9.37
CA LEU A 89 4.35 -11.53 -10.37
C LEU A 89 4.46 -13.03 -10.64
N PHE A 90 3.37 -13.74 -10.34
CA PHE A 90 3.21 -15.17 -10.62
C PHE A 90 2.60 -15.41 -12.00
N GLU A 91 2.68 -16.66 -12.45
CA GLU A 91 2.05 -17.11 -13.68
C GLU A 91 0.56 -16.79 -13.72
N GLY A 92 0.13 -16.17 -14.81
CA GLY A 92 -1.21 -15.60 -14.95
C GLY A 92 -1.29 -14.10 -14.65
N GLY A 93 -0.17 -13.48 -14.28
CA GLY A 93 -0.10 -12.04 -14.00
C GLY A 93 -0.59 -11.66 -12.60
N PHE A 94 -0.67 -12.63 -11.68
CA PHE A 94 -1.12 -12.37 -10.31
C PHE A 94 0.01 -11.78 -9.48
N GLN A 95 -0.25 -10.63 -8.87
CA GLN A 95 0.72 -9.90 -8.06
C GLN A 95 0.55 -10.21 -6.58
N VAL A 96 1.67 -10.49 -5.89
CA VAL A 96 1.77 -10.60 -4.44
C VAL A 96 2.98 -9.81 -3.97
N ASP A 97 2.72 -8.85 -3.08
CA ASP A 97 3.71 -7.95 -2.52
C ASP A 97 3.87 -8.25 -1.03
N ILE A 98 5.11 -8.46 -0.58
CA ILE A 98 5.38 -8.91 0.77
C ILE A 98 6.39 -7.97 1.43
N VAL A 99 5.99 -7.31 2.51
CA VAL A 99 6.86 -6.51 3.37
C VAL A 99 7.48 -7.42 4.43
N PHE A 100 8.80 -7.32 4.63
CA PHE A 100 9.56 -8.20 5.54
C PHE A 100 10.09 -7.42 6.74
N LEU A 101 9.49 -7.60 7.91
CA LEU A 101 9.87 -6.87 9.13
C LEU A 101 10.47 -7.80 10.18
N PRO A 102 11.47 -7.35 10.95
CA PRO A 102 11.94 -8.08 12.11
C PRO A 102 10.81 -8.29 13.13
N SER A 103 10.75 -9.46 13.76
CA SER A 103 9.77 -9.75 14.80
C SER A 103 9.85 -8.79 16.00
N ASP A 104 11.02 -8.18 16.26
CA ASP A 104 11.16 -7.17 17.31
C ASP A 104 10.28 -5.94 17.05
N CYS A 105 10.05 -5.56 15.79
CA CYS A 105 9.13 -4.49 15.44
C CYS A 105 7.68 -4.84 15.83
N LEU A 106 7.27 -6.09 15.64
CA LEU A 106 5.95 -6.58 16.09
C LEU A 106 5.82 -6.46 17.60
N TYR A 107 6.80 -6.95 18.36
CA TYR A 107 6.75 -6.91 19.81
C TYR A 107 6.82 -5.48 20.36
N GLN A 108 7.51 -4.57 19.67
CA GLN A 108 7.52 -3.16 20.03
C GLN A 108 6.12 -2.53 19.85
N LEU A 109 5.44 -2.79 18.73
CA LEU A 109 4.05 -2.34 18.51
C LEU A 109 3.11 -2.87 19.60
N VAL A 110 3.26 -4.14 19.97
CA VAL A 110 2.48 -4.79 21.03
C VAL A 110 2.72 -4.14 22.39
N LYS A 111 3.98 -3.86 22.71
CA LYS A 111 4.36 -3.17 23.95
C LYS A 111 3.80 -1.76 24.03
N GLU A 112 3.82 -1.04 22.90
CA GLU A 112 3.30 0.33 22.79
C GLU A 112 1.78 0.40 22.63
N ARG A 113 1.12 -0.73 22.37
CA ARG A 113 -0.30 -0.78 21.98
C ARG A 113 -0.58 0.11 20.76
N SER A 114 0.34 0.07 19.81
CA SER A 114 0.30 0.89 18.60
C SER A 114 -0.20 0.09 17.41
N THR A 115 -1.12 0.69 16.65
CA THR A 115 -1.66 0.12 15.42
C THR A 115 -0.90 0.69 14.21
N PRO A 116 -0.33 -0.17 13.34
CA PRO A 116 0.22 0.26 12.06
C PRO A 116 -0.78 1.07 11.24
N TYR A 117 -0.32 2.13 10.58
CA TYR A 117 -1.21 3.03 9.84
C TYR A 117 -2.04 2.30 8.77
N ASN A 118 -1.44 1.38 8.03
CA ASN A 118 -2.11 0.57 7.01
C ASN A 118 -3.17 -0.39 7.59
N PHE A 119 -3.05 -0.81 8.85
CA PHE A 119 -4.06 -1.68 9.48
C PHE A 119 -5.39 -0.95 9.69
N ARG A 120 -5.35 0.38 9.88
CA ARG A 120 -6.57 1.20 9.99
C ARG A 120 -7.41 1.20 8.72
N ARG A 121 -6.80 0.87 7.59
CA ARG A 121 -7.46 0.74 6.30
C ARG A 121 -7.95 -0.68 6.01
N GLY A 122 -7.72 -1.65 6.89
CA GLY A 122 -8.09 -3.05 6.68
C GLY A 122 -6.90 -3.96 6.95
N VAL A 123 -7.09 -4.92 7.84
CA VAL A 123 -6.11 -5.97 8.14
C VAL A 123 -6.82 -7.28 8.45
N ARG A 124 -6.24 -8.39 7.98
CA ARG A 124 -6.63 -9.75 8.36
C ARG A 124 -5.41 -10.54 8.81
N VAL A 125 -5.56 -11.27 9.91
CA VAL A 125 -4.54 -12.20 10.39
C VAL A 125 -4.45 -13.38 9.42
N LEU A 126 -3.24 -13.67 8.95
CA LEU A 126 -2.93 -14.86 8.16
C LEU A 126 -2.20 -15.89 9.02
N VAL A 127 -1.25 -15.46 9.85
CA VAL A 127 -0.50 -16.25 10.84
C VAL A 127 -0.27 -15.41 12.09
N ASP A 128 -0.42 -15.98 13.28
CA ASP A 128 -0.10 -15.31 14.56
C ASP A 128 0.29 -16.36 15.62
N LYS A 129 1.57 -16.75 15.62
CA LYS A 129 2.07 -17.81 16.50
C LYS A 129 2.21 -17.41 17.96
N ASP A 130 2.30 -16.10 18.20
CA ASP A 130 2.48 -15.53 19.54
C ASP A 130 1.17 -15.03 20.16
N ASN A 131 0.05 -15.09 19.41
CA ASN A 131 -1.26 -14.58 19.82
C ASN A 131 -1.22 -13.11 20.24
N VAL A 132 -0.49 -12.28 19.47
CA VAL A 132 -0.27 -10.85 19.78
C VAL A 132 -1.07 -9.89 18.90
N SER A 133 -1.73 -10.39 17.86
CA SER A 133 -2.50 -9.59 16.90
C SER A 133 -3.56 -8.70 17.55
N GLY A 134 -4.23 -9.20 18.59
CA GLY A 134 -5.26 -8.46 19.33
C GLY A 134 -4.77 -7.17 20.02
N TYR A 135 -3.45 -6.96 20.11
CA TYR A 135 -2.86 -5.75 20.68
C TYR A 135 -2.53 -4.67 19.65
N ILE A 136 -2.53 -5.00 18.36
CA ILE A 136 -2.12 -4.10 17.27
C ILE A 136 -3.21 -3.90 16.22
N ILE A 137 -4.16 -4.81 16.10
CA ILE A 137 -5.34 -4.65 15.24
C ILE A 137 -6.24 -3.55 15.83
N PRO A 138 -6.66 -2.56 15.02
CA PRO A 138 -7.51 -1.49 15.53
C PRO A 138 -8.90 -2.03 15.87
N SER A 139 -9.54 -1.41 16.87
CA SER A 139 -10.96 -1.63 17.16
C SER A 139 -11.90 -1.00 16.13
N ASP A 140 -11.41 0.00 15.38
CA ASP A 140 -12.15 0.69 14.32
C ASP A 140 -11.25 0.93 13.10
N PHE A 141 -11.76 0.58 11.92
CA PHE A 141 -11.07 0.70 10.64
C PHE A 141 -11.31 2.09 10.02
N LYS A 142 -10.98 3.13 10.78
CA LYS A 142 -11.06 4.51 10.33
C LYS A 142 -9.68 5.09 10.04
N PRO A 143 -9.50 5.73 8.87
CA PRO A 143 -8.28 6.45 8.58
C PRO A 143 -8.10 7.65 9.50
N ALA A 144 -6.87 8.16 9.57
CA ALA A 144 -6.59 9.41 10.25
C ALA A 144 -7.30 10.58 9.54
N ALA A 145 -7.81 11.53 10.33
CA ALA A 145 -8.33 12.78 9.80
C ALA A 145 -7.22 13.50 9.02
N SER A 146 -7.59 14.06 7.88
CA SER A 146 -6.69 14.92 7.14
C SER A 146 -6.57 16.29 7.82
N PRO A 147 -5.44 16.98 7.65
CA PRO A 147 -5.34 18.36 8.10
C PRO A 147 -6.39 19.25 7.43
N ALA A 148 -6.85 20.27 8.16
CA ALA A 148 -7.75 21.28 7.64
C ALA A 148 -7.10 22.07 6.49
N ILE A 149 -7.93 22.48 5.54
CA ILE A 149 -7.49 23.24 4.37
C ILE A 149 -7.46 24.73 4.76
N ASP A 150 -6.27 25.34 4.75
CA ASP A 150 -6.12 26.76 5.02
C ASP A 150 -5.95 27.59 3.72
N GLU A 151 -6.34 28.87 3.79
CA GLU A 151 -6.30 29.79 2.65
C GLU A 151 -4.91 29.89 2.02
N ARG A 152 -3.84 29.91 2.83
CA ARG A 152 -2.47 30.03 2.33
C ARG A 152 -2.08 28.79 1.54
N SER A 153 -2.37 27.60 2.06
CA SER A 153 -2.16 26.33 1.35
C SER A 153 -2.97 26.27 0.05
N PHE A 154 -4.22 26.71 0.09
CA PHE A 154 -5.08 26.78 -1.08
C PHE A 154 -4.49 27.66 -2.20
N VAL A 155 -4.16 28.91 -1.86
CA VAL A 155 -3.57 29.87 -2.80
C VAL A 155 -2.22 29.37 -3.32
N GLN A 156 -1.42 28.72 -2.49
CA GLN A 156 -0.14 28.14 -2.90
C GLN A 156 -0.32 27.08 -4.00
N VAL A 157 -1.26 26.15 -3.86
CA VAL A 157 -1.54 25.10 -4.87
C VAL A 157 -2.02 25.73 -6.19
N VAL A 158 -2.92 26.71 -6.13
CA VAL A 158 -3.39 27.44 -7.31
C VAL A 158 -2.22 28.12 -8.04
N ASN A 159 -1.36 28.82 -7.30
CA ASN A 159 -0.19 29.50 -7.88
C ASN A 159 0.81 28.51 -8.49
N MET A 160 1.10 27.41 -7.80
CA MET A 160 1.98 26.36 -8.32
C MET A 160 1.42 25.75 -9.62
N PHE A 161 0.11 25.54 -9.69
CA PHE A 161 -0.53 24.99 -10.88
C PHE A 161 -0.36 25.91 -12.09
N PHE A 162 -0.73 27.20 -11.96
CA PHE A 162 -0.60 28.15 -13.08
C PHE A 162 0.85 28.41 -13.47
N PHE A 163 1.78 28.44 -12.50
CA PHE A 163 3.20 28.55 -12.79
C PHE A 163 3.71 27.34 -13.59
N GLY A 164 3.39 26.13 -13.15
CA GLY A 164 3.76 24.90 -13.84
C GLY A 164 3.12 24.77 -15.22
N ALA A 165 1.87 25.24 -15.39
CA ALA A 165 1.17 25.24 -16.67
C ALA A 165 1.87 26.11 -17.70
N LEU A 166 2.25 27.35 -17.31
CA LEU A 166 3.02 28.24 -18.18
C LEU A 166 4.40 27.66 -18.50
N TYR A 167 5.09 27.07 -17.51
CA TYR A 167 6.38 26.42 -17.75
C TYR A 167 6.24 25.26 -18.75
N THR A 168 5.24 24.41 -18.59
CA THR A 168 4.96 23.27 -19.48
C THR A 168 4.68 23.74 -20.90
N ALA A 169 3.88 24.80 -21.07
CA ALA A 169 3.62 25.42 -22.37
C ALA A 169 4.91 25.91 -23.05
N LYS A 170 5.83 26.53 -22.30
CA LYS A 170 7.15 26.93 -22.83
C LYS A 170 7.96 25.72 -23.31
N GLN A 171 7.92 24.59 -22.60
CA GLN A 171 8.63 23.38 -23.03
C GLN A 171 8.04 22.79 -24.31
N ILE A 172 6.71 22.80 -24.45
CA ILE A 172 6.04 22.39 -25.70
C ILE A 172 6.50 23.26 -26.86
N LEU A 173 6.52 24.59 -26.71
CA LEU A 173 6.97 25.52 -27.75
C LEU A 173 8.45 25.35 -28.11
N ARG A 174 9.27 24.85 -27.18
CA ARG A 174 10.69 24.52 -27.40
C ARG A 174 10.90 23.13 -28.01
N ASN A 175 9.82 22.38 -28.27
CA ASN A 175 9.85 20.98 -28.68
C ASN A 175 10.53 20.04 -27.66
N GLU A 176 10.54 20.43 -26.37
CA GLU A 176 11.07 19.62 -25.26
C GLU A 176 9.97 18.72 -24.68
N LEU A 177 9.41 17.83 -25.52
CA LEU A 177 8.20 17.07 -25.21
C LEU A 177 8.36 16.13 -24.01
N TRP A 178 9.54 15.57 -23.79
CA TRP A 178 9.82 14.74 -22.61
C TRP A 178 9.72 15.56 -21.31
N ALA A 179 10.32 16.76 -21.30
CA ALA A 179 10.25 17.66 -20.16
C ALA A 179 8.81 18.12 -19.91
N ALA A 180 8.09 18.49 -20.98
CA ALA A 180 6.68 18.84 -20.91
C ALA A 180 5.84 17.70 -20.31
N LYS A 181 6.03 16.46 -20.79
CA LYS A 181 5.29 15.29 -20.28
C LYS A 181 5.60 15.00 -18.81
N SER A 182 6.86 15.16 -18.41
CA SER A 182 7.27 14.96 -17.01
C SER A 182 6.63 16.00 -16.09
N ARG A 183 6.60 17.27 -16.51
CA ARG A 183 5.96 18.37 -15.76
C ARG A 183 4.44 18.31 -15.74
N GLU A 184 3.83 17.68 -16.74
CA GLU A 184 2.39 17.42 -16.72
C GLU A 184 1.98 16.59 -15.47
N ASN A 185 2.83 15.67 -15.02
CA ASN A 185 2.55 14.88 -13.81
C ASN A 185 2.55 15.76 -12.54
N ASP A 186 3.45 16.74 -12.43
CA ASP A 186 3.45 17.72 -11.33
C ASP A 186 2.11 18.47 -11.28
N LEU A 187 1.57 18.85 -12.45
CA LEU A 187 0.27 19.52 -12.55
C LEU A 187 -0.90 18.61 -12.19
N ARG A 188 -0.83 17.32 -12.54
CA ARG A 188 -1.86 16.33 -12.18
C ARG A 188 -1.93 16.11 -10.67
N ILE A 189 -0.80 16.12 -9.97
CA ILE A 189 -0.76 16.02 -8.50
C ILE A 189 -1.45 17.24 -7.87
N LEU A 190 -1.17 18.45 -8.36
CA LEU A 190 -1.81 19.68 -7.88
C LEU A 190 -3.31 19.71 -8.19
N MET A 191 -3.71 19.23 -9.37
CA MET A 191 -5.12 19.12 -9.73
C MET A 191 -5.84 18.09 -8.86
N LEU A 192 -5.24 16.92 -8.61
CA LEU A 192 -5.80 15.93 -7.70
C LEU A 192 -6.04 16.53 -6.32
N GLN A 193 -5.06 17.23 -5.75
CA GLN A 193 -5.21 17.90 -4.45
C GLN A 193 -6.42 18.85 -4.43
N MET A 194 -6.67 19.58 -5.53
CA MET A 194 -7.80 20.48 -5.66
C MET A 194 -9.14 19.72 -5.74
N ILE A 195 -9.19 18.58 -6.43
CA ILE A 195 -10.38 17.73 -6.50
C ILE A 195 -10.69 17.14 -5.12
N GLU A 196 -9.68 16.67 -4.39
CA GLU A 196 -9.82 16.17 -3.02
C GLU A 196 -10.35 17.25 -2.07
N TRP A 197 -9.82 18.48 -2.15
CA TRP A 197 -10.32 19.61 -1.36
C TRP A 197 -11.76 19.99 -1.72
N HIS A 198 -12.10 19.95 -3.00
CA HIS A 198 -13.47 20.19 -3.44
C HIS A 198 -14.44 19.13 -2.91
N ALA A 199 -14.06 17.86 -2.92
CA ALA A 199 -14.87 16.78 -2.36
C ALA A 199 -15.15 17.00 -0.86
N LYS A 200 -14.13 17.40 -0.09
CA LYS A 200 -14.31 17.76 1.33
C LYS A 200 -15.19 18.97 1.55
N ALA A 201 -15.04 20.00 0.73
CA ALA A 201 -15.92 21.17 0.81
C ALA A 201 -17.39 20.82 0.55
N LEU A 202 -17.67 19.81 -0.27
CA LEU A 202 -19.03 19.34 -0.57
C LEU A 202 -19.58 18.37 0.49
N HIS A 203 -18.75 17.48 1.02
CA HIS A 203 -19.20 16.33 1.82
C HIS A 203 -18.80 16.41 3.30
N GLY A 204 -17.99 17.41 3.68
CA GLY A 204 -17.46 17.61 5.03
C GLY A 204 -15.96 17.28 5.14
N ASP A 205 -15.31 17.86 6.14
CA ASP A 205 -13.85 17.74 6.34
C ASP A 205 -13.38 16.29 6.57
N ASP A 206 -14.25 15.45 7.14
CA ASP A 206 -14.02 14.03 7.40
C ASP A 206 -14.24 13.14 6.17
N TYR A 207 -14.62 13.71 5.02
CA TYR A 207 -14.79 12.94 3.79
C TYR A 207 -13.46 12.34 3.33
N ASP A 208 -13.48 11.03 3.08
CA ASP A 208 -12.29 10.26 2.73
C ASP A 208 -11.93 10.45 1.25
N VAL A 209 -10.78 11.05 1.01
CA VAL A 209 -10.30 11.45 -0.33
C VAL A 209 -9.07 10.66 -0.76
N TRP A 210 -8.90 9.47 -0.20
CA TRP A 210 -7.70 8.67 -0.30
C TRP A 210 -7.49 7.99 -1.67
N HIS A 211 -6.31 7.37 -1.83
CA HIS A 211 -5.96 6.45 -2.92
C HIS A 211 -5.81 7.08 -4.31
N GLY A 212 -5.27 8.30 -4.38
CA GLY A 212 -4.83 8.88 -5.66
C GLY A 212 -5.99 9.23 -6.59
N GLY A 213 -7.13 9.62 -6.02
CA GLY A 213 -8.33 9.97 -6.77
C GLY A 213 -9.28 8.82 -7.06
N ARG A 214 -8.97 7.61 -6.60
CA ARG A 214 -9.93 6.50 -6.57
C ARG A 214 -10.99 6.79 -5.50
N PHE A 215 -12.27 6.52 -5.81
CA PHE A 215 -13.40 6.68 -4.88
C PHE A 215 -13.82 8.14 -4.53
N LEU A 216 -13.42 9.14 -5.31
CA LEU A 216 -13.85 10.54 -5.12
C LEU A 216 -15.31 10.85 -5.56
N HIS A 217 -16.13 9.84 -5.89
CA HIS A 217 -17.48 10.00 -6.45
C HIS A 217 -18.53 9.11 -5.78
#